data_AF-A0A9P6D2H9-F1
#
_entry.id   AF-A0A9P6D2H9-F1
#
_cell.length_a   1.000
_cell.length_b   1.000
_cell.length_c   1.000
_cell.angle_alpha   90.00
_cell.angle_beta   90.00
_cell.angle_gamma   90.00
#
_symmetry.space_group_name_H-M   'P 1'
#
loop_
_entity.id
_entity.type
_entity.pdbx_description
1 polymer ?
#
loop_
_entity_poly.entity_id
_entity_poly.type
_entity_poly.pdbx_seq_one_letter_code
_entity_poly.pdbx_strand_id
1 'polypeptide(L)'
;MSADKADDAANLPPTSDERLSPEQQKEKAEVVKAAVKKIKTWFNYCHSSLGFNSIHQINDAPPHQPSNAQFYMNMDKFKPLCDSEFEKVWPTLGLSQDYMVSNRVKTAKRLVEDEPPEVQEQVHTFVMEAHAKAVKDYYFMFHMSGDSFCANTEHLIRIV
;
A
#
# COMPACT_ATOMS: atom_id res chain seq x y z
N MET A 1 -24.94 2.81 -35.54
CA MET A 1 -24.64 1.72 -34.60
C MET A 1 -23.14 1.49 -34.72
N SER A 2 -22.35 2.16 -33.88
CA SER A 2 -21.87 1.68 -32.57
C SER A 2 -20.87 0.54 -32.75
N ALA A 3 -19.69 0.50 -32.13
CA ALA A 3 -18.84 1.44 -31.44
C ALA A 3 -17.56 0.61 -31.20
N ASP A 4 -16.43 0.94 -31.80
CA ASP A 4 -15.14 0.36 -31.42
C ASP A 4 -14.29 1.47 -30.80
N LYS A 5 -14.36 1.54 -29.48
CA LYS A 5 -13.43 2.26 -28.60
C LYS A 5 -13.03 1.32 -27.48
N ALA A 6 -11.73 1.02 -27.41
CA ALA A 6 -10.94 0.77 -26.21
C ALA A 6 -9.48 0.65 -26.71
N ASP A 7 -8.79 1.77 -26.92
CA ASP A 7 -8.02 2.55 -25.94
C ASP A 7 -6.69 1.88 -25.55
N ASP A 8 -5.65 2.26 -26.29
CA ASP A 8 -4.32 2.70 -25.84
C ASP A 8 -3.86 2.34 -24.42
N ALA A 9 -3.51 1.07 -24.17
CA ALA A 9 -2.83 0.66 -22.94
C ALA A 9 -1.47 -0.05 -23.16
N ALA A 10 -0.90 0.00 -24.37
CA ALA A 10 0.31 -0.75 -24.71
C ALA A 10 1.39 0.06 -25.44
N ASN A 11 1.49 1.37 -25.19
CA ASN A 11 2.51 2.21 -25.82
C ASN A 11 3.27 3.07 -24.80
N LEU A 12 3.79 2.43 -23.75
CA LEU A 12 4.92 3.01 -23.02
C LEU A 12 6.18 2.69 -23.84
N PRO A 13 6.92 3.68 -24.35
CA PRO A 13 8.16 3.42 -25.07
C PRO A 13 9.13 2.66 -24.15
N PRO A 14 9.99 1.78 -24.70
CA PRO A 14 10.98 1.08 -23.91
C PRO A 14 11.80 2.12 -23.14
N THR A 15 11.91 1.96 -21.82
CA THR A 15 12.82 2.74 -20.99
C THR A 15 14.22 2.56 -21.56
N SER A 16 14.64 3.50 -22.39
CA SER A 16 15.97 3.55 -22.94
C SER A 16 16.93 3.80 -21.79
N ASP A 17 17.81 2.83 -21.54
CA ASP A 17 19.10 3.04 -20.86
C ASP A 17 19.99 3.92 -21.75
N GLU A 18 19.52 5.13 -22.09
CA GLU A 18 20.39 6.18 -22.56
C GLU A 18 21.28 6.56 -21.39
N ARG A 19 22.58 6.27 -21.55
CA ARG A 19 23.62 6.73 -20.61
C ARG A 19 23.58 8.26 -20.59
N LEU A 20 22.78 8.80 -19.67
CA LEU A 20 22.64 10.24 -19.44
C LEU A 20 24.03 10.85 -19.29
N SER A 21 24.27 12.00 -19.90
CA SER A 21 25.53 12.72 -19.73
C SER A 21 25.73 13.07 -18.24
N PRO A 22 26.97 13.24 -17.76
CA PRO A 22 27.22 13.61 -16.36
C PRO A 22 26.47 14.86 -15.91
N GLU A 23 26.22 15.81 -16.82
CA GLU A 23 25.45 17.02 -16.56
C GLU A 23 23.95 16.73 -16.42
N GLN A 24 23.38 15.89 -17.30
CA GLN A 24 21.97 15.47 -17.23
C GLN A 24 21.69 14.61 -15.99
N GLN A 25 22.65 13.78 -15.57
CA GLN A 25 22.53 13.01 -14.32
C GLN A 25 22.51 13.94 -13.10
N LYS A 26 23.35 14.98 -13.09
CA LYS A 26 23.40 15.97 -12.02
C LYS A 26 22.11 16.79 -11.96
N GLU A 27 21.59 17.22 -13.10
CA GLU A 27 20.30 17.92 -13.19
C GLU A 27 19.14 17.03 -12.72
N LYS A 28 19.08 15.77 -13.17
CA LYS A 28 18.09 14.80 -12.70
C LYS A 28 18.18 14.58 -11.19
N ALA A 29 19.39 14.50 -10.63
CA ALA A 29 19.59 14.34 -9.20
C ALA A 29 19.08 15.56 -8.40
N GLU A 30 19.33 16.78 -8.89
CA GLU A 30 18.80 18.02 -8.29
C GLU A 30 17.28 18.09 -8.36
N VAL A 31 16.68 17.72 -9.51
CA VAL A 31 15.21 17.66 -9.69
C VAL A 31 14.58 16.63 -8.76
N VAL A 32 15.16 15.42 -8.66
CA VAL A 32 14.69 14.37 -7.75
C VAL A 32 14.80 14.83 -6.30
N LYS A 33 15.91 15.47 -5.92
CA LYS A 33 16.12 16.00 -4.56
C LYS A 33 15.09 17.08 -4.22
N ALA A 34 14.77 17.97 -5.16
CA ALA A 34 13.73 18.98 -5.00
C ALA A 34 12.33 18.35 -4.87
N ALA A 35 12.03 17.31 -5.66
CA ALA A 35 10.78 16.57 -5.57
C ALA A 35 10.63 15.85 -4.22
N VAL A 36 11.67 15.15 -3.77
CA VAL A 36 11.70 14.49 -2.46
C VAL A 36 11.47 15.50 -1.33
N LYS A 37 12.08 16.69 -1.41
CA LYS A 37 11.86 17.76 -0.42
C LYS A 37 10.39 18.19 -0.38
N LYS A 38 9.76 18.42 -1.55
CA LYS A 38 8.33 18.78 -1.63
C LYS A 38 7.43 17.70 -1.04
N ILE A 39 7.70 16.43 -1.35
CA ILE A 39 6.96 15.28 -0.81
C ILE A 39 7.09 15.22 0.71
N LYS A 40 8.30 15.35 1.24
CA LYS A 40 8.53 15.37 2.70
C LYS A 40 7.82 16.54 3.39
N THR A 41 7.88 17.73 2.81
CA THR A 41 7.18 18.91 3.35
C THR A 41 5.67 18.70 3.35
N TRP A 42 5.11 18.19 2.26
CA TRP A 42 3.68 17.88 2.16
C TRP A 42 3.27 16.81 3.18
N PHE A 43 4.05 15.73 3.31
CA PHE A 43 3.80 14.68 4.30
C PHE A 43 3.84 15.22 5.73
N ASN A 44 4.83 16.06 6.06
CA ASN A 44 4.92 16.69 7.38
C ASN A 44 3.75 17.64 7.64
N TYR A 45 3.27 18.38 6.63
CA TYR A 45 2.09 19.23 6.73
C TYR A 45 0.82 18.39 6.98
N CYS A 46 0.63 17.31 6.24
CA CYS A 46 -0.48 16.38 6.47
C CYS A 46 -0.46 15.79 7.89
N HIS A 47 0.72 15.39 8.36
CA HIS A 47 0.88 14.81 9.69
C HIS A 47 0.69 15.83 10.82
N SER A 48 1.18 17.06 10.66
CA SER A 48 1.16 18.08 11.73
C SER A 48 -0.12 18.92 11.76
N SER A 49 -0.65 19.30 10.59
CA SER A 49 -1.77 20.25 10.48
C SER A 49 -3.11 19.57 10.26
N LEU A 50 -3.13 18.41 9.59
CA LEU A 50 -4.36 17.70 9.25
C LEU A 50 -4.60 16.46 10.12
N GLY A 51 -3.68 16.15 11.03
CA GLY A 51 -3.76 14.96 11.89
C GLY A 51 -3.70 13.64 11.12
N PHE A 52 -3.24 13.68 9.87
CA PHE A 52 -3.19 12.52 9.01
C PHE A 52 -1.91 11.71 9.29
N ASN A 53 -2.02 10.74 10.21
CA ASN A 53 -0.89 9.89 10.62
C ASN A 53 -0.52 8.82 9.58
N SER A 54 -1.26 8.68 8.47
CA SER A 54 -0.93 7.70 7.43
C SER A 54 -1.47 8.08 6.04
N ILE A 55 -0.70 7.77 5.00
CA ILE A 55 -1.08 7.88 3.56
C ILE A 55 -2.40 7.16 3.23
N HIS A 56 -2.87 6.27 4.11
CA HIS A 56 -4.16 5.58 3.96
C HIS A 56 -5.37 6.51 3.99
N GLN A 57 -5.24 7.75 4.46
CA GLN A 57 -6.35 8.72 4.51
C GLN A 57 -6.58 9.47 3.19
N ILE A 58 -5.83 9.16 2.13
CA ILE A 58 -6.02 9.75 0.79
C ILE A 58 -6.92 8.86 -0.09
N ASN A 59 -7.16 7.61 0.32
CA ASN A 59 -8.14 6.75 -0.35
C ASN A 59 -9.48 6.87 0.39
N ASP A 60 -10.47 7.49 -0.23
CA ASP A 60 -11.90 7.51 0.18
C ASP A 60 -12.56 6.11 0.15
N ALA A 61 -11.77 5.04 0.03
CA ALA A 61 -12.24 3.67 -0.03
C ALA A 61 -12.05 2.99 1.33
N PRO A 62 -13.05 2.22 1.79
CA PRO A 62 -12.87 1.34 2.95
C PRO A 62 -11.65 0.42 2.76
N PRO A 63 -10.95 0.06 3.85
CA PRO A 63 -9.79 -0.81 3.77
C PRO A 63 -10.16 -2.15 3.12
N HIS A 64 -9.35 -2.56 2.13
CA HIS A 64 -9.49 -3.88 1.51
C HIS A 64 -9.13 -4.98 2.50
N GLN A 65 -9.79 -6.13 2.38
CA GLN A 65 -9.46 -7.31 3.16
C GLN A 65 -8.07 -7.83 2.73
N PRO A 66 -7.12 -8.00 3.67
CA PRO A 66 -5.85 -8.62 3.35
C PRO A 66 -6.06 -10.10 3.00
N SER A 67 -5.25 -10.64 2.10
CA SER A 67 -5.31 -12.08 1.82
C SER A 67 -4.78 -12.90 3.01
N ASN A 68 -5.23 -14.16 3.14
CA ASN A 68 -4.70 -15.08 4.15
C ASN A 68 -3.17 -15.17 4.09
N ALA A 69 -2.59 -15.21 2.88
CA ALA A 69 -1.15 -15.21 2.69
C ALA A 69 -0.48 -13.94 3.23
N GLN A 70 -1.06 -12.76 2.98
CA GLN A 70 -0.55 -11.49 3.52
C GLN A 70 -0.60 -11.45 5.03
N PHE A 71 -1.66 -11.96 5.63
CA PHE A 71 -1.80 -12.01 7.08
C PHE A 71 -0.82 -13.01 7.69
N TYR A 72 -0.72 -14.22 7.12
CA TYR A 72 0.17 -15.28 7.56
C TYR A 72 1.66 -14.86 7.58
N MET A 73 2.11 -14.09 6.58
CA MET A 73 3.48 -13.53 6.55
C MET A 73 3.78 -12.55 7.70
N ASN A 74 2.74 -11.94 8.28
CA ASN A 74 2.87 -10.90 9.30
C ASN A 74 2.60 -11.43 10.71
N MET A 75 2.19 -12.68 10.87
CA MET A 75 1.99 -13.30 12.18
C MET A 75 3.33 -13.75 12.76
N ASP A 76 3.64 -13.36 14.00
CA ASP A 76 4.91 -13.69 14.68
C ASP A 76 5.23 -15.19 14.68
N LYS A 77 4.19 -16.03 14.78
CA LYS A 77 4.30 -17.49 14.76
C LYS A 77 4.81 -18.03 13.42
N PHE A 78 4.36 -17.46 12.30
CA PHE A 78 4.54 -18.03 10.96
C PHE A 78 5.56 -17.26 10.12
N LYS A 79 5.79 -15.99 10.44
CA LYS A 79 6.76 -15.13 9.76
C LYS A 79 8.16 -15.74 9.64
N PRO A 80 8.77 -16.35 10.69
CA PRO A 80 10.09 -16.96 10.56
C PRO A 80 10.12 -18.11 9.54
N LEU A 81 9.04 -18.88 9.43
CA LEU A 81 8.92 -19.97 8.46
C LEU A 81 8.80 -19.43 7.04
N CYS A 82 7.94 -18.42 6.83
CA CYS A 82 7.82 -17.75 5.53
C CYS A 82 9.14 -17.16 5.07
N ASP A 83 9.88 -16.51 5.97
CA ASP A 83 11.15 -15.88 5.66
C ASP A 83 12.22 -16.92 5.31
N SER A 84 12.35 -17.97 6.12
CA SER A 84 13.27 -19.08 5.86
C SER A 84 12.98 -19.75 4.50
N GLU A 85 11.72 -20.05 4.20
CA GLU A 85 11.35 -20.69 2.93
C GLU A 85 11.55 -19.76 1.74
N PHE A 86 11.27 -18.47 1.91
CA PHE A 86 11.55 -17.48 0.88
C PHE A 86 13.05 -17.38 0.59
N GLU A 87 13.89 -17.31 1.63
CA GLU A 87 15.34 -17.21 1.50
C GLU A 87 15.98 -18.44 0.83
N LYS A 88 15.38 -19.63 0.99
CA LYS A 88 15.80 -20.85 0.29
C LYS A 88 15.44 -20.82 -1.19
N VAL A 89 14.19 -20.43 -1.50
CA VAL A 89 13.66 -20.54 -2.86
C VAL A 89 14.10 -19.36 -3.73
N TRP A 90 14.08 -18.14 -3.20
CA TRP A 90 14.30 -16.92 -3.98
C TRP A 90 15.60 -16.88 -4.81
N PRO A 91 16.78 -17.24 -4.25
CA PRO A 91 18.03 -17.22 -5.03
C PRO A 91 18.02 -18.19 -6.21
N THR A 92 17.21 -19.25 -6.14
CA THR A 92 17.15 -20.28 -7.19
C THR A 92 16.30 -19.88 -8.39
N LEU A 93 15.42 -18.89 -8.23
CA LEU A 93 14.46 -18.49 -9.27
C LEU A 93 15.08 -17.60 -10.36
N GLY A 94 16.22 -16.95 -10.10
CA GLY A 94 16.89 -16.07 -11.07
C GLY A 94 16.05 -14.88 -11.55
N LEU A 95 15.05 -14.47 -10.77
CA LEU A 95 14.12 -13.39 -11.13
C LEU A 95 14.65 -12.01 -10.71
N SER A 96 14.18 -10.95 -11.41
CA SER A 96 14.44 -9.55 -11.01
C SER A 96 13.86 -9.25 -9.62
N GLN A 97 14.50 -8.31 -8.91
CA GLN A 97 14.04 -7.77 -7.63
C GLN A 97 12.60 -7.24 -7.67
N ASP A 98 12.12 -6.80 -8.84
CA ASP A 98 10.73 -6.34 -9.01
C ASP A 98 9.70 -7.42 -8.66
N TYR A 99 10.07 -8.70 -8.79
CA TYR A 99 9.21 -9.84 -8.46
C TYR A 99 9.37 -10.34 -7.03
N MET A 100 10.25 -9.74 -6.22
CA MET A 100 10.57 -10.20 -4.87
C MET A 100 9.31 -10.28 -4.00
N VAL A 101 8.53 -9.20 -3.96
CA VAL A 101 7.32 -9.10 -3.12
C VAL A 101 6.26 -10.11 -3.59
N SER A 102 6.05 -10.23 -4.90
CA SER A 102 5.11 -11.20 -5.46
C SER A 102 5.49 -12.64 -5.10
N ASN A 103 6.77 -12.98 -5.19
CA ASN A 103 7.24 -14.32 -4.83
C ASN A 103 7.13 -14.61 -3.34
N ARG A 104 7.39 -13.62 -2.48
CA ARG A 104 7.18 -13.77 -1.03
C ARG A 104 5.72 -14.10 -0.69
N VAL A 105 4.78 -13.41 -1.33
CA VAL A 105 3.34 -13.70 -1.21
C VAL A 105 3.00 -15.10 -1.73
N LYS A 106 3.59 -15.54 -2.86
CA LYS A 106 3.40 -16.89 -3.39
C LYS A 106 3.92 -17.97 -2.44
N THR A 107 5.10 -17.78 -1.86
CA THR A 107 5.67 -18.70 -0.85
C THR A 107 4.72 -18.82 0.34
N ALA A 108 4.25 -17.70 0.87
CA ALA A 108 3.32 -17.70 1.99
C ALA A 108 1.97 -18.33 1.64
N LYS A 109 1.45 -18.10 0.43
CA LYS A 109 0.22 -18.73 -0.04
C LYS A 109 0.34 -20.26 -0.04
N ARG A 110 1.44 -20.79 -0.60
CA ARG A 110 1.72 -22.23 -0.57
C ARG A 110 1.79 -22.75 0.86
N LEU A 111 2.53 -22.06 1.73
CA LEU A 111 2.66 -22.47 3.13
C LEU A 111 1.31 -22.53 3.85
N VAL A 112 0.45 -21.52 3.68
CA VAL A 112 -0.91 -21.54 4.23
C VAL A 112 -1.72 -22.72 3.70
N GLU A 113 -1.64 -23.00 2.39
CA GLU A 113 -2.38 -24.11 1.77
C GLU A 113 -1.89 -25.49 2.24
N ASP A 114 -0.62 -25.59 2.65
CA ASP A 114 0.00 -26.81 3.18
C ASP A 114 -0.27 -27.04 4.68
N GLU A 115 -0.79 -26.04 5.41
CA GLU A 115 -1.13 -26.17 6.83
C GLU A 115 -2.36 -27.06 7.07
N PRO A 116 -2.53 -27.64 8.28
CA PRO A 116 -3.75 -28.36 8.64
C PRO A 116 -5.01 -27.49 8.47
N PRO A 117 -6.18 -28.08 8.11
CA PRO A 117 -7.43 -27.35 7.90
C PRO A 117 -7.81 -26.42 9.06
N GLU A 118 -7.55 -26.84 10.30
CA GLU A 118 -7.84 -26.07 11.50
C GLU A 118 -7.01 -24.78 11.59
N VAL A 119 -5.75 -24.84 11.13
CA VAL A 119 -4.86 -23.66 11.11
C VAL A 119 -5.26 -22.72 9.98
N GLN A 120 -5.64 -23.24 8.82
CA GLN A 120 -6.15 -22.44 7.72
C GLN A 120 -7.41 -21.67 8.11
N GLU A 121 -8.34 -22.34 8.80
CA GLU A 121 -9.55 -21.74 9.34
C GLU A 121 -9.23 -20.66 10.37
N GLN A 122 -8.33 -20.92 11.32
CA GLN A 122 -7.87 -19.92 12.29
C GLN A 122 -7.31 -18.67 11.62
N VAL A 123 -6.43 -18.84 10.62
CA VAL A 123 -5.85 -17.71 9.86
C VAL A 123 -6.95 -16.93 9.15
N HIS A 124 -7.92 -17.62 8.54
CA HIS A 124 -9.05 -16.96 7.89
C HIS A 124 -9.91 -16.16 8.87
N THR A 125 -10.22 -16.72 10.04
CA THR A 125 -10.97 -16.03 11.10
C THR A 125 -10.23 -14.77 11.56
N PHE A 126 -8.92 -14.87 11.82
CA PHE A 126 -8.14 -13.69 12.21
C PHE A 126 -8.12 -12.60 11.13
N VAL A 127 -8.03 -12.98 9.86
CA VAL A 127 -8.14 -12.04 8.73
C VAL A 127 -9.49 -11.34 8.75
N MET A 128 -10.57 -12.09 8.94
CA MET A 128 -11.91 -11.52 8.94
C MET A 128 -12.14 -10.56 10.12
N GLU A 129 -11.67 -10.93 11.31
CA GLU A 129 -11.77 -10.08 12.51
C GLU A 129 -10.92 -8.80 12.37
N ALA A 130 -9.69 -8.92 11.88
CA ALA A 130 -8.82 -7.78 11.65
C ALA A 130 -9.40 -6.83 10.59
N HIS A 131 -9.97 -7.37 9.51
CA HIS A 131 -10.64 -6.59 8.48
C HIS A 131 -11.91 -5.89 9.02
N ALA A 132 -12.75 -6.61 9.75
CA ALA A 132 -13.95 -6.04 10.36
C ALA A 132 -13.59 -4.89 11.33
N LYS A 133 -12.53 -5.05 12.12
CA LYS A 133 -11.99 -3.98 12.98
C LYS A 133 -11.51 -2.79 12.15
N ALA A 134 -10.72 -3.01 11.11
CA ALA A 134 -10.20 -1.94 10.26
C ALA A 134 -11.33 -1.15 9.56
N VAL A 135 -12.35 -1.84 9.07
CA VAL A 135 -13.55 -1.22 8.48
C VAL A 135 -14.32 -0.40 9.52
N LYS A 136 -14.51 -0.94 10.73
CA LYS A 136 -15.16 -0.20 11.83
C LYS A 136 -14.39 1.07 12.20
N ASP A 137 -13.07 0.97 12.33
CA ASP A 137 -12.20 2.10 12.65
C ASP A 137 -12.23 3.16 11.54
N TYR A 138 -12.23 2.74 10.26
CA TYR A 138 -12.40 3.62 9.11
C TYR A 138 -13.69 4.43 9.18
N TYR A 139 -14.83 3.78 9.41
CA TYR A 139 -16.12 4.48 9.52
C TYR A 139 -16.18 5.38 10.76
N PHE A 140 -15.63 4.96 11.91
CA PHE A 140 -15.57 5.79 13.10
C PHE A 140 -14.77 7.09 12.86
N MET A 141 -13.61 6.99 12.21
CA MET A 141 -12.80 8.16 11.86
C MET A 141 -13.53 9.10 10.90
N PHE A 142 -14.20 8.55 9.88
CA PHE A 142 -14.96 9.34 8.91
C PHE A 142 -16.11 10.12 9.56
N HIS A 143 -16.84 9.51 10.49
CA HIS A 143 -17.93 10.17 11.21
C HIS A 143 -17.44 11.24 12.20
N MET A 144 -16.32 11.02 12.90
CA MET A 144 -15.71 12.02 13.78
C MET A 144 -15.19 13.25 13.03
N SER A 145 -14.69 13.07 11.80
CA SER A 145 -14.28 14.18 10.92
C SER A 145 -15.46 14.97 10.36
N GLY A 146 -16.64 14.35 10.18
CA GLY A 146 -17.85 15.04 9.73
C GLY A 146 -18.41 16.01 10.77
N ASP A 147 -18.51 15.56 12.03
CA ASP A 147 -19.04 16.39 13.12
C ASP A 147 -18.08 17.53 13.51
N SER A 148 -16.77 17.30 13.41
CA SER A 148 -15.74 18.32 13.67
C SER A 148 -15.68 19.39 12.56
N PHE A 149 -16.06 19.05 11.32
CA PHE A 149 -16.11 19.98 10.20
C PHE A 149 -17.37 20.87 10.24
N CYS A 150 -18.51 20.31 10.69
CA CYS A 150 -19.75 21.06 10.90
C CYS A 150 -19.67 22.01 12.12
N ALA A 151 -18.99 21.61 13.20
CA ALA A 151 -18.83 22.48 14.38
C ALA A 151 -17.94 23.71 14.13
N ASN A 152 -16.98 23.63 13.21
CA ASN A 152 -16.08 24.76 12.88
C ASN A 152 -16.62 25.71 11.81
N THR A 153 -17.57 25.28 10.98
CA THR A 153 -18.18 26.15 9.96
C THR A 153 -19.24 27.08 10.55
N GLU A 154 -19.94 26.69 11.62
CA GLU A 154 -20.88 27.59 12.32
C GLU A 154 -20.21 28.74 13.07
N HIS A 155 -18.96 28.56 13.53
CA HIS A 155 -18.21 29.64 14.21
C HIS A 155 -17.64 30.68 13.24
N LEU A 156 -17.34 30.29 12.00
CA LEU A 156 -16.80 31.20 10.97
C LEU A 156 -17.88 32.02 10.26
N ILE A 157 -19.14 31.59 10.26
CA ILE A 157 -20.26 32.34 9.64
C ILE A 157 -20.80 33.46 10.55
N ARG A 158 -20.45 33.49 11.84
CA ARG A 158 -20.85 34.56 12.77
C ARG A 158 -19.84 35.71 12.90
N ILE A 159 -18.72 35.67 12.18
CA ILE A 159 -17.67 36.72 12.19
C ILE A 159 -17.43 37.27 10.77
N VAL A 160 -18.52 37.54 10.02
CA VAL A 160 -18.51 38.42 8.84
C VAL A 160 -19.70 39.36 8.92
#